data_AF-A0A661PIK5-F1
#
_entry.id   AF-A0A661PIK5-F1
#
_cell.length_a   1.000
_cell.length_b   1.000
_cell.length_c   1.000
_cell.angle_alpha   90.00
_cell.angle_beta   90.00
_cell.angle_gamma   90.00
#
_symmetry.space_group_name_H-M   'P 1'
#
loop_
_entity.id
_entity.type
_entity.pdbx_description
1 polymer ?
#
loop_
_entity_poly.entity_id
_entity_poly.type
_entity_poly.pdbx_seq_one_letter_code
_entity_poly.pdbx_strand_id
1 'polypeptide(L)'
;MTHLAARSPLRRCALLTSLGVCLAVGALVASAQAGNPLAFVPAALETTRAYQYATMSGALCLVELAERGVPFERVTRPSWAQADDSDQAEQSRGRGVARGVVTPIRFTGPVRGIRYVQTYRAEPDPLAPATILDCPLALAIDDFSKVLASRGVVEVEYLCMYRPGKMRPGTRHPAGRAIDVAIAKLADGTRYSVKRDFHGRVGAQTCGRGAEPPRRDEPGAYFWRSVVCETDAKRSFNLMLTPNYDRGHRDHLHLEVRSGVRWMLTQ
;
A
#
# COMPACT_ATOMS: atom_id res chain seq x y z
N MET A 1 54.09 71.48 -20.05
CA MET A 1 53.35 72.25 -19.03
C MET A 1 53.01 71.29 -17.91
N THR A 2 53.95 71.08 -17.00
CA THR A 2 54.02 71.62 -15.62
C THR A 2 53.19 70.81 -14.62
N HIS A 3 53.95 70.25 -13.67
CA HIS A 3 53.59 69.55 -12.44
C HIS A 3 52.38 70.09 -11.68
N LEU A 4 51.69 69.20 -10.94
CA LEU A 4 51.69 69.26 -9.48
C LEU A 4 51.13 67.98 -8.84
N ALA A 5 51.92 67.50 -7.87
CA ALA A 5 51.65 66.37 -7.01
C ALA A 5 50.75 66.78 -5.82
N ALA A 6 50.06 65.82 -5.22
CA ALA A 6 49.78 65.85 -3.79
C ALA A 6 49.53 64.42 -3.25
N ARG A 7 50.19 64.12 -2.14
CA ARG A 7 50.25 62.83 -1.44
C ARG A 7 49.05 62.64 -0.49
N SER A 8 48.68 61.36 -0.35
CA SER A 8 48.22 60.54 0.79
C SER A 8 47.67 61.24 2.08
N PRO A 9 46.71 60.62 2.80
CA PRO A 9 47.11 59.56 3.73
C PRO A 9 46.18 58.34 3.83
N LEU A 10 46.84 57.23 4.17
CA LEU A 10 46.33 55.91 4.51
C LEU A 10 45.25 55.96 5.60
N ARG A 11 44.08 55.37 5.32
CA ARG A 11 43.11 54.97 6.35
C ARG A 11 43.24 53.48 6.60
N ARG A 12 43.56 53.15 7.85
CA ARG A 12 43.55 51.80 8.43
C ARG A 12 42.12 51.25 8.36
N CYS A 13 41.88 50.18 7.61
CA CYS A 13 40.66 49.38 7.73
C CYS A 13 40.96 48.18 8.61
N ALA A 14 40.25 48.11 9.74
CA ALA A 14 40.34 47.04 10.71
C ALA A 14 39.84 45.72 10.12
N LEU A 15 40.57 44.62 10.40
CA LEU A 15 40.10 43.25 10.22
C LEU A 15 38.89 43.02 11.13
N LEU A 16 37.75 42.69 10.53
CA LEU A 16 36.63 42.02 11.19
C LEU A 16 36.72 40.53 10.86
N THR A 17 37.19 39.75 11.83
CA THR A 17 37.10 38.29 11.83
C THR A 17 35.63 37.89 12.00
N SER A 18 34.99 37.52 10.88
CA SER A 18 33.66 36.89 10.88
C SER A 18 33.79 35.44 11.37
N LEU A 19 33.37 35.19 12.61
CA LEU A 19 33.03 33.84 13.07
C LEU A 19 31.88 33.31 12.21
N GLY A 20 32.17 32.31 11.38
CA GLY A 20 31.18 31.54 10.66
C GLY A 20 30.33 30.73 11.63
N VAL A 21 29.12 31.20 11.90
CA VAL A 21 28.07 30.40 12.53
C VAL A 21 27.60 29.39 11.49
N CYS A 22 28.11 28.15 11.57
CA CYS A 22 27.49 27.01 10.91
C CYS A 22 26.12 26.75 11.58
N LEU A 23 25.08 27.41 11.08
CA LEU A 23 23.70 27.00 11.32
C LEU A 23 23.50 25.64 10.63
N ALA A 24 23.74 24.57 11.38
CA ALA A 24 23.22 23.26 11.04
C ALA A 24 21.70 23.36 11.05
N VAL A 25 21.11 23.58 9.87
CA VAL A 25 19.66 23.40 9.66
C VAL A 25 19.40 21.90 9.75
N GLY A 26 19.27 21.41 10.98
CA GLY A 26 18.71 20.11 11.25
C GLY A 26 17.27 20.15 10.78
N ALA A 27 17.00 19.61 9.59
CA ALA A 27 15.66 19.37 9.13
C ALA A 27 15.00 18.41 10.12
N LEU A 28 14.23 18.96 11.06
CA LEU A 28 13.27 18.22 11.86
C LEU A 28 12.22 17.69 10.89
N VAL A 29 12.49 16.52 10.32
CA VAL A 29 11.49 15.73 9.61
C VAL A 29 10.51 15.30 10.69
N ALA A 30 9.47 16.09 10.91
CA ALA A 30 8.34 15.70 11.73
C ALA A 30 7.70 14.47 11.08
N SER A 31 8.11 13.29 11.53
CA SER A 31 7.46 12.03 11.18
C SER A 31 6.03 12.11 11.68
N ALA A 32 5.09 12.35 10.76
CA ALA A 32 3.67 12.27 11.07
C ALA A 32 3.36 10.85 11.58
N GLN A 33 3.38 10.66 12.90
CA GLN A 33 2.96 9.43 13.55
C GLN A 33 1.49 9.19 13.20
N ALA A 34 1.10 7.93 12.98
CA ALA A 34 -0.23 7.57 12.46
C ALA A 34 -1.42 7.86 13.40
N GLY A 35 -1.23 8.60 14.50
CA GLY A 35 -2.24 8.77 15.56
C GLY A 35 -2.58 7.46 16.30
N ASN A 36 -1.91 6.36 15.98
CA ASN A 36 -2.11 5.03 16.57
C ASN A 36 -0.83 4.63 17.33
N PRO A 37 -0.92 4.22 18.61
CA PRO A 37 0.25 3.88 19.42
C PRO A 37 1.01 2.64 18.94
N LEU A 38 0.37 1.78 18.13
CA LEU A 38 1.01 0.60 17.53
C LEU A 38 1.71 0.92 16.20
N ALA A 39 1.54 2.13 15.66
CA ALA A 39 2.25 2.53 14.45
C ALA A 39 3.71 2.86 14.78
N PHE A 40 4.62 2.37 13.96
CA PHE A 40 6.06 2.53 14.19
C PHE A 40 6.80 2.83 12.88
N VAL A 41 8.01 3.38 12.99
CA VAL A 41 8.92 3.59 11.85
C VAL A 41 9.97 2.49 11.88
N PRO A 42 10.05 1.60 10.86
CA PRO A 42 11.10 0.60 10.78
C PRO A 42 12.49 1.25 10.74
N ALA A 43 13.48 0.64 11.41
CA ALA A 43 14.85 1.17 11.43
C ALA A 43 15.49 1.25 10.03
N ALA A 44 15.18 0.30 9.15
CA ALA A 44 15.66 0.26 7.77
C ALA A 44 14.52 0.52 6.77
N LEU A 45 13.76 1.59 6.99
CA LEU A 45 12.54 1.94 6.23
C LEU A 45 12.75 1.83 4.72
N GLU A 46 13.82 2.40 4.19
CA GLU A 46 14.11 2.52 2.76
C GLU A 46 14.33 1.15 2.10
N THR A 47 14.66 0.13 2.89
CA THR A 47 14.82 -1.26 2.46
C THR A 47 13.56 -2.11 2.62
N THR A 48 12.52 -1.57 3.29
CA THR A 48 11.26 -2.29 3.42
C THR A 48 10.52 -2.33 2.09
N ARG A 49 9.90 -3.47 1.79
CA ARG A 49 9.21 -3.68 0.52
C ARG A 49 8.06 -2.70 0.31
N ALA A 50 7.25 -2.47 1.35
CA ALA A 50 6.15 -1.52 1.27
C ALA A 50 6.62 -0.11 0.90
N TYR A 51 7.75 0.36 1.46
CA TYR A 51 8.31 1.66 1.11
C TYR A 51 8.84 1.70 -0.33
N GLN A 52 9.57 0.66 -0.75
CA GLN A 52 10.05 0.52 -2.13
C GLN A 52 8.88 0.52 -3.12
N TYR A 53 7.86 -0.32 -2.88
CA TYR A 53 6.65 -0.36 -3.72
C TYR A 53 5.90 0.98 -3.73
N ALA A 54 5.75 1.63 -2.58
CA ALA A 54 5.03 2.90 -2.46
C ALA A 54 5.72 4.08 -3.19
N THR A 55 7.03 3.99 -3.41
CA THR A 55 7.87 5.02 -4.06
C THR A 55 8.26 4.66 -5.50
N MET A 56 8.01 3.43 -5.93
CA MET A 56 8.32 2.93 -7.27
C MET A 56 7.52 3.63 -8.36
N SER A 57 8.16 3.91 -9.50
CA SER A 57 7.47 4.41 -10.69
C SER A 57 6.58 3.34 -11.31
N GLY A 58 5.53 3.75 -12.03
CA GLY A 58 4.65 2.81 -12.72
C GLY A 58 5.39 1.91 -13.71
N ALA A 59 6.34 2.48 -14.46
CA ALA A 59 7.13 1.72 -15.45
C ALA A 59 7.99 0.63 -14.80
N LEU A 60 8.74 0.98 -13.73
CA LEU A 60 9.55 -0.01 -12.99
C LEU A 60 8.68 -1.09 -12.35
N CYS A 61 7.52 -0.72 -11.83
CA CYS A 61 6.60 -1.67 -11.23
C CYS A 61 6.08 -2.71 -12.25
N LEU A 62 5.74 -2.29 -13.46
CA LEU A 62 5.28 -3.21 -14.50
C LEU A 62 6.39 -4.19 -14.93
N VAL A 63 7.64 -3.73 -14.98
CA VAL A 63 8.81 -4.60 -15.23
C VAL A 63 8.94 -5.63 -14.12
N GLU A 64 8.92 -5.20 -12.86
CA GLU A 64 9.04 -6.09 -11.70
C GLU A 64 7.91 -7.14 -11.66
N LEU A 65 6.67 -6.76 -11.98
CA LEU A 65 5.57 -7.72 -12.07
C LEU A 65 5.80 -8.79 -13.15
N ALA A 66 6.28 -8.36 -14.32
CA ALA A 66 6.58 -9.26 -15.43
C ALA A 66 7.72 -10.23 -15.08
N GLU A 67 8.80 -9.73 -14.46
CA GLU A 67 9.92 -10.54 -13.99
C GLU A 67 9.50 -11.56 -12.92
N ARG A 68 8.53 -11.21 -12.07
CA ARG A 68 7.95 -12.12 -11.08
C ARG A 68 6.96 -13.13 -11.65
N GLY A 69 6.65 -13.04 -12.95
CA GLY A 69 5.66 -13.88 -13.61
C GLY A 69 4.24 -13.65 -13.09
N VAL A 70 3.93 -12.45 -12.59
CA VAL A 70 2.59 -12.10 -12.14
C VAL A 70 1.72 -11.84 -13.37
N PRO A 71 0.61 -12.57 -13.60
CA PRO A 71 -0.22 -12.36 -14.77
C PRO A 71 -1.09 -11.10 -14.61
N PHE A 72 -0.88 -10.09 -15.46
CA PHE A 72 -1.66 -8.86 -15.43
C PHE A 72 -1.95 -8.29 -16.82
N GLU A 73 -2.94 -7.41 -16.88
CA GLU A 73 -3.18 -6.49 -18.01
C GLU A 73 -3.32 -5.06 -17.49
N ARG A 74 -2.97 -4.08 -18.34
CA ARG A 74 -3.18 -2.66 -18.03
C ARG A 74 -4.63 -2.27 -18.33
N VAL A 75 -5.26 -1.51 -17.44
CA VAL A 75 -6.60 -0.97 -17.69
C VAL A 75 -6.45 0.33 -18.46
N THR A 76 -6.74 0.29 -19.76
CA THR A 76 -6.62 1.43 -20.68
C THR A 76 -7.95 2.06 -21.06
N ARG A 77 -9.07 1.43 -20.68
CA ARG A 77 -10.43 1.96 -20.89
C ARG A 77 -11.27 1.85 -19.62
N PRO A 78 -12.13 2.83 -19.32
CA PRO A 78 -13.09 2.70 -18.22
C PRO A 78 -13.99 1.47 -18.43
N SER A 79 -14.31 0.75 -17.36
CA SER A 79 -15.16 -0.46 -17.45
C SER A 79 -16.57 -0.19 -17.98
N TRP A 80 -17.07 1.05 -17.87
CA TRP A 80 -18.37 1.47 -18.41
C TRP A 80 -18.31 1.86 -19.90
N ALA A 81 -17.11 1.96 -20.50
CA ALA A 81 -16.94 2.38 -21.89
C ALA A 81 -17.04 1.22 -22.90
N GLN A 82 -17.58 0.06 -22.50
CA GLN A 82 -17.81 -1.09 -23.38
C GLN A 82 -19.23 -1.15 -23.96
N ALA A 83 -20.09 -0.17 -23.65
CA ALA A 83 -21.39 -0.03 -24.28
C ALA A 83 -21.35 1.06 -25.36
N ASP A 84 -21.96 0.72 -26.49
CA ASP A 84 -22.29 1.49 -27.70
C ASP A 84 -22.86 2.91 -27.46
N ASP A 85 -22.07 3.84 -26.91
CA ASP A 85 -22.54 5.20 -26.65
C ASP A 85 -21.43 6.22 -26.91
N SER A 86 -21.24 6.55 -28.19
CA SER A 86 -20.20 7.45 -28.70
C SER A 86 -20.25 8.85 -28.09
N ASP A 87 -21.41 9.27 -27.59
CA ASP A 87 -21.61 10.61 -27.04
C ASP A 87 -21.13 10.72 -25.57
N GLN A 88 -21.09 9.62 -24.82
CA GLN A 88 -20.56 9.61 -23.44
C GLN A 88 -19.03 9.48 -23.36
N ALA A 89 -18.39 9.00 -24.44
CA ALA A 89 -16.94 8.91 -24.56
C ALA A 89 -16.24 10.28 -24.57
N GLU A 90 -16.94 11.34 -24.99
CA GLU A 90 -16.39 12.70 -25.08
C GLU A 90 -16.44 13.43 -23.72
N GLN A 91 -17.55 13.35 -22.99
CA GLN A 91 -17.68 13.95 -21.64
C GLN A 91 -16.83 13.26 -20.56
N SER A 92 -16.24 12.12 -20.88
CA SER A 92 -15.36 11.35 -20.01
C SER A 92 -13.87 11.52 -20.31
N ARG A 93 -13.49 12.32 -21.32
CA ARG A 93 -12.09 12.61 -21.69
C ARG A 93 -11.24 13.27 -20.58
N GLY A 94 -11.84 13.67 -19.45
CA GLY A 94 -11.14 14.12 -18.23
C GLY A 94 -11.20 13.16 -17.04
N ARG A 95 -11.94 12.04 -17.13
CA ARG A 95 -12.10 11.03 -16.08
C ARG A 95 -11.31 9.79 -16.48
N GLY A 96 -10.01 9.78 -16.15
CA GLY A 96 -9.14 8.63 -16.42
C GLY A 96 -9.75 7.30 -15.96
N VAL A 97 -9.33 6.22 -16.63
CA VAL A 97 -9.81 4.83 -16.52
C VAL A 97 -10.09 4.36 -15.08
N ALA A 98 -9.23 4.76 -14.14
CA ALA A 98 -9.46 4.64 -12.71
C ALA A 98 -8.88 5.89 -12.02
N ARG A 99 -9.74 6.89 -11.77
CA ARG A 99 -9.31 8.17 -11.17
C ARG A 99 -8.59 7.93 -9.83
N GLY A 100 -7.37 8.44 -9.72
CA GLY A 100 -6.55 8.34 -8.50
C GLY A 100 -5.61 7.14 -8.47
N VAL A 101 -5.71 6.24 -9.45
CA VAL A 101 -4.81 5.10 -9.65
C VAL A 101 -3.72 5.51 -10.65
N VAL A 102 -2.45 5.36 -10.28
CA VAL A 102 -1.32 5.82 -11.13
C VAL A 102 -1.10 4.84 -12.29
N THR A 103 -1.03 3.54 -11.99
CA THR A 103 -0.78 2.47 -12.96
C THR A 103 -1.86 1.40 -12.81
N PRO A 104 -3.08 1.64 -13.33
CA PRO A 104 -4.19 0.71 -13.15
C PRO A 104 -3.96 -0.58 -13.94
N ILE A 105 -4.07 -1.72 -13.25
CA ILE A 105 -3.99 -3.06 -13.82
C ILE A 105 -5.16 -3.94 -13.36
N ARG A 106 -5.24 -5.14 -13.92
CA ARG A 106 -6.02 -6.29 -13.43
C ARG A 106 -5.15 -7.52 -13.42
N PHE A 107 -5.42 -8.46 -12.52
CA PHE A 107 -4.87 -9.81 -12.68
C PHE A 107 -5.60 -10.55 -13.80
N THR A 108 -4.85 -11.20 -14.68
CA THR A 108 -5.39 -12.03 -15.78
C THR A 108 -5.35 -13.52 -15.48
N GLY A 109 -4.81 -13.91 -14.33
CA GLY A 109 -4.72 -15.29 -13.91
C GLY A 109 -4.30 -15.43 -12.44
N PRO A 110 -4.03 -16.66 -11.97
CA PRO A 110 -3.60 -16.90 -10.61
C PRO A 110 -2.24 -16.26 -10.30
N VAL A 111 -2.12 -15.61 -9.14
CA VAL A 111 -0.84 -15.11 -8.63
C VAL A 111 -0.23 -16.19 -7.74
N ARG A 112 0.88 -16.79 -8.18
CA ARG A 112 1.51 -17.93 -7.48
C ARG A 112 0.56 -19.12 -7.26
N GLY A 113 -0.28 -19.41 -8.25
CA GLY A 113 -1.28 -20.47 -8.17
C GLY A 113 -2.55 -20.10 -7.40
N ILE A 114 -2.65 -18.87 -6.87
CA ILE A 114 -3.81 -18.41 -6.10
C ILE A 114 -4.73 -17.57 -6.98
N ARG A 115 -6.00 -17.98 -7.08
CA ARG A 115 -7.04 -17.19 -7.73
C ARG A 115 -7.53 -16.09 -6.80
N TYR A 116 -7.64 -14.87 -7.29
CA TYR A 116 -8.24 -13.76 -6.56
C TYR A 116 -9.65 -13.52 -7.10
N VAL A 117 -10.66 -13.79 -6.28
CA VAL A 117 -12.08 -13.72 -6.68
C VAL A 117 -12.79 -12.64 -5.89
N GLN A 118 -13.50 -11.75 -6.58
CA GLN A 118 -14.32 -10.77 -5.88
C GLN A 118 -15.53 -11.47 -5.25
N THR A 119 -15.79 -11.20 -3.97
CA THR A 119 -16.93 -11.75 -3.22
C THR A 119 -17.99 -10.67 -2.96
N TYR A 120 -19.15 -11.08 -2.41
CA TYR A 120 -20.34 -10.25 -2.15
C TYR A 120 -21.11 -9.72 -3.36
N ARG A 121 -20.85 -10.24 -4.57
CA ARG A 121 -21.77 -10.14 -5.71
C ARG A 121 -22.29 -11.53 -6.05
N ALA A 122 -23.61 -11.64 -6.27
CA ALA A 122 -24.20 -12.89 -6.75
C ALA A 122 -23.58 -13.32 -8.09
N GLU A 123 -23.23 -12.34 -8.91
CA GLU A 123 -22.50 -12.50 -10.17
C GLU A 123 -21.25 -11.61 -10.14
N PRO A 124 -20.06 -12.17 -9.85
CA PRO A 124 -18.81 -11.44 -9.93
C PRO A 124 -18.56 -10.97 -11.36
N ASP A 125 -18.46 -9.65 -11.54
CA ASP A 125 -18.11 -9.02 -12.82
C ASP A 125 -16.58 -8.85 -12.86
N PRO A 126 -15.85 -9.56 -13.73
CA PRO A 126 -14.40 -9.46 -13.83
C PRO A 126 -13.93 -8.06 -14.23
N LEU A 127 -14.81 -7.26 -14.84
CA LEU A 127 -14.54 -5.90 -15.27
C LEU A 127 -15.04 -4.85 -14.29
N ALA A 128 -15.55 -5.25 -13.12
CA ALA A 128 -16.00 -4.32 -12.09
C ALA A 128 -14.85 -3.39 -11.64
N PRO A 129 -15.14 -2.13 -11.23
CA PRO A 129 -14.12 -1.23 -10.69
C PRO A 129 -13.36 -1.85 -9.50
N ALA A 130 -14.05 -2.64 -8.67
CA ALA A 130 -13.48 -3.27 -7.50
C ALA A 130 -12.34 -4.26 -7.78
N THR A 131 -12.19 -4.73 -9.02
CA THR A 131 -11.11 -5.64 -9.43
C THR A 131 -9.89 -4.88 -9.99
N ILE A 132 -9.92 -3.53 -10.02
CA ILE A 132 -8.79 -2.68 -10.46
C ILE A 132 -7.86 -2.47 -9.26
N LEU A 133 -6.56 -2.56 -9.50
CA LEU A 133 -5.53 -2.19 -8.53
C LEU A 133 -4.43 -1.35 -9.19
N ASP A 134 -3.71 -0.59 -8.37
CA ASP A 134 -2.46 0.04 -8.79
C ASP A 134 -1.34 -1.02 -8.79
N CYS A 135 -0.41 -0.87 -9.72
CA CYS A 135 0.69 -1.83 -9.88
C CYS A 135 1.45 -2.13 -8.57
N PRO A 136 1.78 -1.16 -7.70
CA PRO A 136 2.53 -1.49 -6.49
C PRO A 136 1.74 -2.30 -5.45
N LEU A 137 0.40 -2.21 -5.45
CA LEU A 137 -0.41 -3.13 -4.65
C LEU A 137 -0.25 -4.56 -5.17
N ALA A 138 -0.15 -4.76 -6.49
CA ALA A 138 0.03 -6.07 -7.08
C ALA A 138 1.36 -6.73 -6.65
N LEU A 139 2.44 -5.96 -6.48
CA LEU A 139 3.71 -6.47 -5.95
C LEU A 139 3.61 -6.91 -4.47
N ALA A 140 2.84 -6.17 -3.66
CA ALA A 140 2.58 -6.56 -2.29
C ALA A 140 1.66 -7.78 -2.21
N ILE A 141 0.67 -7.88 -3.10
CA ILE A 141 -0.17 -9.07 -3.25
C ILE A 141 0.67 -10.28 -3.66
N ASP A 142 1.63 -10.15 -4.58
CA ASP A 142 2.56 -11.24 -4.93
C ASP A 142 3.31 -11.79 -3.70
N ASP A 143 3.80 -10.91 -2.82
CA ASP A 143 4.44 -11.32 -1.57
C ASP A 143 3.48 -12.00 -0.59
N PHE A 144 2.26 -11.47 -0.49
CA PHE A 144 1.18 -12.09 0.29
C PHE A 144 0.82 -13.48 -0.26
N SER A 145 0.76 -13.62 -1.59
CA SER A 145 0.51 -14.90 -2.25
C SER A 145 1.61 -15.91 -1.94
N LYS A 146 2.88 -15.51 -1.75
CA LYS A 146 3.94 -16.43 -1.28
C LYS A 146 3.61 -17.03 0.09
N VAL A 147 3.14 -16.21 1.02
CA VAL A 147 2.76 -16.62 2.39
C VAL A 147 1.55 -17.55 2.36
N LEU A 148 0.58 -17.25 1.51
CA LEU A 148 -0.63 -18.06 1.36
C LEU A 148 -0.33 -19.40 0.67
N ALA A 149 0.48 -19.38 -0.39
CA ALA A 149 0.82 -20.59 -1.16
C ALA A 149 1.59 -21.61 -0.31
N SER A 150 2.46 -21.16 0.61
CA SER A 150 3.15 -22.06 1.55
C SER A 150 2.20 -22.76 2.54
N ARG A 151 0.93 -22.33 2.61
CA ARG A 151 -0.14 -22.92 3.43
C ARG A 151 -1.20 -23.65 2.59
N GLY A 152 -0.91 -23.93 1.33
CA GLY A 152 -1.81 -24.66 0.44
C GLY A 152 -3.06 -23.88 0.02
N VAL A 153 -3.07 -22.55 0.16
CA VAL A 153 -4.15 -21.70 -0.33
C VAL A 153 -4.13 -21.69 -1.85
N VAL A 154 -5.30 -21.85 -2.47
CA VAL A 154 -5.49 -21.84 -3.93
C VAL A 154 -6.45 -20.74 -4.39
N GLU A 155 -7.18 -20.13 -3.45
CA GLU A 155 -8.09 -19.04 -3.74
C GLU A 155 -8.21 -18.07 -2.57
N VAL A 156 -8.26 -16.78 -2.90
CA VAL A 156 -8.55 -15.68 -1.99
C VAL A 156 -9.81 -14.99 -2.48
N GLU A 157 -10.78 -14.85 -1.60
CA GLU A 157 -11.94 -14.00 -1.83
C GLU A 157 -11.72 -12.63 -1.20
N TYR A 158 -11.98 -11.58 -1.97
CA TYR A 158 -11.80 -10.19 -1.54
C TYR A 158 -13.02 -9.31 -1.84
N LEU A 159 -13.21 -8.25 -1.06
CA LEU A 159 -14.35 -7.33 -1.21
C LEU A 159 -14.09 -6.32 -2.33
N CYS A 160 -12.95 -5.63 -2.24
CA CYS A 160 -12.64 -4.50 -3.09
C CYS A 160 -11.13 -4.20 -3.11
N MET A 161 -10.61 -3.87 -4.29
CA MET A 161 -9.31 -3.23 -4.47
C MET A 161 -9.46 -1.74 -4.78
N TYR A 162 -10.23 -1.39 -5.81
CA TYR A 162 -10.52 0.00 -6.18
C TYR A 162 -11.98 0.40 -5.98
N ARG A 163 -12.20 1.49 -5.24
CA ARG A 163 -13.52 2.10 -5.04
C ARG A 163 -13.42 3.60 -5.33
N PRO A 164 -14.04 4.10 -6.42
CA PRO A 164 -14.06 5.53 -6.71
C PRO A 164 -14.54 6.34 -5.51
N GLY A 165 -13.86 7.44 -5.20
CA GLY A 165 -14.22 8.27 -4.06
C GLY A 165 -13.46 9.59 -4.03
N LYS A 166 -13.89 10.49 -3.15
CA LYS A 166 -13.23 11.77 -2.89
C LYS A 166 -12.11 11.56 -1.87
N MET A 167 -10.91 11.20 -2.33
CA MET A 167 -9.73 11.03 -1.49
C MET A 167 -8.45 11.43 -2.24
N ARG A 168 -7.36 11.69 -1.48
CA ARG A 168 -6.05 12.00 -2.04
C ARG A 168 -5.52 10.82 -2.88
N PRO A 169 -4.92 11.05 -4.06
CA PRO A 169 -4.25 10.00 -4.83
C PRO A 169 -3.20 9.25 -3.97
N GLY A 170 -2.98 7.97 -4.29
CA GLY A 170 -2.00 7.12 -3.58
C GLY A 170 -2.41 6.63 -2.18
N THR A 171 -3.69 6.74 -1.80
CA THR A 171 -4.19 6.28 -0.50
C THR A 171 -5.42 5.38 -0.62
N ARG A 172 -5.41 4.25 0.09
CA ARG A 172 -6.50 3.25 0.21
C ARG A 172 -7.14 2.82 -1.13
N HIS A 173 -8.39 2.34 -1.07
CA HIS A 173 -9.15 1.88 -2.23
C HIS A 173 -9.32 2.92 -3.35
N PRO A 174 -9.54 4.22 -3.10
CA PRO A 174 -9.68 5.19 -4.20
C PRO A 174 -8.43 5.34 -5.08
N ALA A 175 -7.27 4.90 -4.60
CA ALA A 175 -6.05 4.85 -5.38
C ALA A 175 -5.70 3.45 -5.91
N GLY A 176 -6.56 2.44 -5.69
CA GLY A 176 -6.24 1.04 -6.01
C GLY A 176 -5.06 0.50 -5.20
N ARG A 177 -4.81 1.08 -4.01
CA ARG A 177 -3.65 0.82 -3.17
C ARG A 177 -3.94 -0.06 -1.95
N ALA A 178 -5.19 -0.51 -1.81
CA ALA A 178 -5.61 -1.42 -0.76
C ALA A 178 -6.43 -2.59 -1.30
N ILE A 179 -6.45 -3.70 -0.57
CA ILE A 179 -7.32 -4.86 -0.79
C ILE A 179 -7.97 -5.28 0.52
N ASP A 180 -9.27 -5.59 0.48
CA ASP A 180 -10.02 -6.16 1.60
C ASP A 180 -10.17 -7.67 1.43
N VAL A 181 -9.36 -8.47 2.13
CA VAL A 181 -9.37 -9.94 2.03
C VAL A 181 -10.35 -10.53 3.04
N ALA A 182 -11.29 -11.37 2.59
CA ALA A 182 -12.35 -11.93 3.44
C ALA A 182 -12.22 -13.44 3.70
N ILE A 183 -11.78 -14.21 2.71
CA ILE A 183 -11.70 -15.69 2.80
C ILE A 183 -10.43 -16.20 2.12
N ALA A 184 -9.80 -17.20 2.72
CA ALA A 184 -8.80 -18.05 2.07
C ALA A 184 -9.37 -19.47 1.93
N LYS A 185 -9.22 -20.06 0.75
CA LYS A 185 -9.61 -21.43 0.44
C LYS A 185 -8.38 -22.26 0.12
N LEU A 186 -8.25 -23.40 0.80
CA LEU A 186 -7.16 -24.36 0.62
C LEU A 186 -7.50 -25.37 -0.48
N ALA A 187 -6.47 -26.06 -0.97
CA ALA A 187 -6.59 -27.08 -2.03
C ALA A 187 -7.53 -28.24 -1.66
N ASP A 188 -7.63 -28.59 -0.38
CA ASP A 188 -8.52 -29.62 0.17
C ASP A 188 -9.98 -29.16 0.28
N GLY A 189 -10.29 -27.91 -0.06
CA GLY A 189 -11.61 -27.31 0.06
C GLY A 189 -11.89 -26.62 1.40
N THR A 190 -10.96 -26.71 2.37
CA THR A 190 -11.06 -25.97 3.64
C THR A 190 -11.15 -24.47 3.38
N ARG A 191 -12.05 -23.78 4.08
CA ARG A 191 -12.29 -22.34 3.93
C ARG A 191 -12.16 -21.63 5.28
N TYR A 192 -11.18 -20.76 5.40
CA TYR A 192 -11.03 -19.86 6.53
C TYR A 192 -11.58 -18.49 6.18
N SER A 193 -12.59 -18.03 6.92
CA SER A 193 -13.20 -16.71 6.80
C SER A 193 -12.65 -15.80 7.89
N VAL A 194 -12.22 -14.59 7.55
CA VAL A 194 -11.75 -13.61 8.55
C VAL A 194 -12.85 -13.32 9.57
N LYS A 195 -14.09 -13.12 9.11
CA LYS A 195 -15.27 -12.85 9.96
C LYS A 195 -15.49 -13.89 11.05
N ARG A 196 -15.37 -15.17 10.69
CA ARG A 196 -15.70 -16.29 11.59
C ARG A 196 -14.48 -16.75 12.38
N ASP A 197 -13.32 -16.78 11.72
CA ASP A 197 -12.20 -17.58 12.19
C ASP A 197 -11.05 -16.74 12.76
N PHE A 198 -11.02 -15.40 12.60
CA PHE A 198 -9.90 -14.59 13.11
C PHE A 198 -9.85 -14.50 14.65
N HIS A 199 -11.02 -14.47 15.30
CA HIS A 199 -11.18 -14.45 16.77
C HIS A 199 -10.38 -13.36 17.51
N GLY A 200 -10.31 -12.17 16.93
CA GLY A 200 -9.57 -11.01 17.45
C GLY A 200 -10.27 -10.24 18.57
N ARG A 201 -9.57 -9.26 19.16
CA ARG A 201 -10.04 -8.28 20.15
C ARG A 201 -9.73 -6.88 19.64
N VAL A 202 -10.74 -6.02 19.51
CA VAL A 202 -10.55 -4.62 19.09
C VAL A 202 -9.58 -3.90 20.03
N GLY A 203 -8.67 -3.13 19.46
CA GLY A 203 -7.58 -2.44 20.15
C GLY A 203 -6.32 -3.27 20.37
N ALA A 204 -6.38 -4.60 20.24
CA ALA A 204 -5.23 -5.46 20.54
C ALA A 204 -4.18 -5.46 19.42
N GLN A 205 -2.91 -5.64 19.77
CA GLN A 205 -1.85 -5.87 18.79
C GLN A 205 -2.03 -7.24 18.12
N THR A 206 -1.79 -7.32 16.80
CA THR A 206 -1.95 -8.59 16.07
C THR A 206 -0.69 -9.43 16.01
N CYS A 207 0.49 -8.79 15.92
CA CYS A 207 1.77 -9.48 15.74
C CYS A 207 2.86 -8.93 16.65
N GLY A 208 3.87 -9.75 16.93
CA GLY A 208 5.06 -9.35 17.67
C GLY A 208 4.88 -9.40 19.19
N ARG A 209 5.87 -8.84 19.91
CA ARG A 209 5.87 -8.83 21.37
C ARG A 209 4.65 -8.04 21.89
N GLY A 210 3.87 -8.67 22.77
CA GLY A 210 2.64 -8.08 23.33
C GLY A 210 1.36 -8.45 22.58
N ALA A 211 1.44 -9.17 21.46
CA ALA A 211 0.26 -9.72 20.80
C ALA A 211 -0.36 -10.84 21.66
N GLU A 212 -1.64 -10.69 22.01
CA GLU A 212 -2.41 -11.75 22.66
C GLU A 212 -2.74 -12.87 21.66
N PRO A 213 -2.83 -14.13 22.14
CA PRO A 213 -3.37 -15.22 21.33
C PRO A 213 -4.82 -14.91 20.90
N PRO A 214 -5.32 -15.56 19.83
CA PRO A 214 -6.73 -15.45 19.48
C PRO A 214 -7.63 -15.83 20.66
N ARG A 215 -8.83 -15.25 20.72
CA ARG A 215 -9.81 -15.54 21.79
C ARG A 215 -10.35 -16.97 21.76
N ARG A 216 -10.10 -17.72 20.68
CA ARG A 216 -10.48 -19.12 20.53
C ARG A 216 -9.33 -19.93 19.97
N ASP A 217 -9.16 -21.12 20.52
CA ASP A 217 -8.16 -22.10 20.13
C ASP A 217 -8.69 -22.93 18.93
N GLU A 218 -8.79 -22.29 17.77
CA GLU A 218 -9.35 -22.90 16.55
C GLU A 218 -8.33 -22.83 15.41
N PRO A 219 -8.24 -23.83 14.52
CA PRO A 219 -7.26 -23.85 13.42
C PRO A 219 -7.30 -22.59 12.54
N GLY A 220 -8.49 -22.08 12.24
CA GLY A 220 -8.64 -20.86 11.43
C GLY A 220 -8.13 -19.60 12.12
N ALA A 221 -8.12 -19.57 13.45
CA ALA A 221 -7.57 -18.46 14.25
C ALA A 221 -6.07 -18.39 14.09
N TYR A 222 -5.38 -19.51 14.27
CA TYR A 222 -3.94 -19.58 14.06
C TYR A 222 -3.55 -19.45 12.60
N PHE A 223 -4.37 -19.96 11.67
CA PHE A 223 -4.17 -19.75 10.25
C PHE A 223 -4.05 -18.25 9.95
N TRP A 224 -5.07 -17.45 10.31
CA TRP A 224 -5.06 -16.02 10.02
C TRP A 224 -3.97 -15.26 10.77
N ARG A 225 -3.73 -15.57 12.05
CA ARG A 225 -2.61 -14.98 12.79
C ARG A 225 -1.28 -15.25 12.10
N SER A 226 -1.02 -16.50 11.71
CA SER A 226 0.24 -16.87 11.05
C SER A 226 0.41 -16.17 9.71
N VAL A 227 -0.66 -16.06 8.91
CA VAL A 227 -0.66 -15.38 7.61
C VAL A 227 -0.35 -13.90 7.79
N VAL A 228 -1.05 -13.23 8.71
CA VAL A 228 -0.84 -11.79 8.95
C VAL A 228 0.58 -11.56 9.47
N CYS A 229 1.05 -12.33 10.45
CA CYS A 229 2.35 -12.06 11.06
C CYS A 229 3.54 -12.43 10.17
N GLU A 230 3.44 -13.46 9.33
CA GLU A 230 4.48 -13.72 8.33
C GLU A 230 4.49 -12.64 7.24
N THR A 231 3.31 -12.13 6.85
CA THR A 231 3.22 -11.02 5.88
C THR A 231 3.77 -9.72 6.47
N ASP A 232 3.48 -9.43 7.75
CA ASP A 232 4.06 -8.30 8.50
C ASP A 232 5.59 -8.37 8.54
N ALA A 233 6.14 -9.57 8.79
CA ALA A 233 7.58 -9.79 8.81
C ALA A 233 8.25 -9.50 7.45
N LYS A 234 7.54 -9.72 6.32
CA LYS A 234 8.02 -9.34 4.98
C LYS A 234 7.97 -7.83 4.73
N ARG A 235 7.24 -7.08 5.56
CA ARG A 235 7.07 -5.62 5.45
C ARG A 235 6.56 -5.20 4.05
N SER A 236 5.66 -6.01 3.47
CA SER A 236 5.12 -5.78 2.12
C SER A 236 3.97 -4.78 2.07
N PHE A 237 3.32 -4.49 3.21
CA PHE A 237 2.27 -3.49 3.36
C PHE A 237 2.65 -2.44 4.40
N ASN A 238 2.20 -1.20 4.20
CA ASN A 238 2.32 -0.14 5.22
C ASN A 238 1.24 -0.32 6.29
N LEU A 239 0.02 -0.69 5.89
CA LEU A 239 -1.07 -0.95 6.82
C LEU A 239 -1.60 -2.36 6.59
N MET A 240 -1.78 -3.08 7.70
CA MET A 240 -2.50 -4.34 7.79
C MET A 240 -3.51 -4.20 8.91
N LEU A 241 -4.74 -3.81 8.57
CA LEU A 241 -5.83 -3.66 9.54
C LEU A 241 -6.62 -4.96 9.57
N THR A 242 -6.73 -5.54 10.75
CA THR A 242 -7.40 -6.81 11.00
C THR A 242 -8.65 -6.57 11.85
N PRO A 243 -9.42 -7.62 12.21
CA PRO A 243 -10.50 -7.50 13.18
C PRO A 243 -10.08 -6.95 14.56
N ASN A 244 -8.79 -6.85 14.85
CA ASN A 244 -8.29 -6.16 16.04
C ASN A 244 -8.26 -4.62 15.90
N TYR A 245 -8.33 -4.04 14.69
CA TYR A 245 -8.28 -2.59 14.51
C TYR A 245 -9.56 -1.92 15.02
N ASP A 246 -10.71 -2.25 14.43
CA ASP A 246 -12.01 -1.73 14.80
C ASP A 246 -13.17 -2.64 14.34
N ARG A 247 -14.41 -2.20 14.60
CA ARG A 247 -15.63 -2.91 14.19
C ARG A 247 -15.82 -2.97 12.67
N GLY A 248 -15.30 -1.99 11.93
CA GLY A 248 -15.39 -1.92 10.47
C GLY A 248 -14.61 -3.03 9.78
N HIS A 249 -13.50 -3.46 10.38
CA HIS A 249 -12.62 -4.52 9.85
C HIS A 249 -12.92 -5.90 10.44
N ARG A 250 -14.08 -6.09 11.06
CA ARG A 250 -14.42 -7.36 11.74
C ARG A 250 -14.52 -8.57 10.81
N ASP A 251 -14.67 -8.36 9.51
CA ASP A 251 -14.96 -9.40 8.52
C ASP A 251 -13.95 -9.48 7.37
N HIS A 252 -12.90 -8.67 7.39
CA HIS A 252 -11.85 -8.67 6.38
C HIS A 252 -10.51 -8.15 6.94
N LEU A 253 -9.44 -8.43 6.21
CA LEU A 253 -8.14 -7.77 6.39
C LEU A 253 -8.03 -6.64 5.36
N HIS A 254 -7.82 -5.40 5.79
CA HIS A 254 -7.46 -4.29 4.91
C HIS A 254 -5.94 -4.24 4.81
N LEU A 255 -5.40 -4.54 3.62
CA LEU A 255 -3.97 -4.52 3.34
C LEU A 255 -3.66 -3.38 2.38
N GLU A 256 -2.74 -2.47 2.72
CA GLU A 256 -2.48 -1.24 1.95
C GLU A 256 -0.99 -0.96 1.75
N VAL A 257 -0.65 -0.59 0.51
CA VAL A 257 0.63 0.04 0.14
C VAL A 257 0.39 1.55 0.02
N ARG A 258 0.80 2.33 1.01
CA ARG A 258 0.45 3.74 1.12
C ARG A 258 1.62 4.65 0.73
N SER A 259 1.39 5.55 -0.22
CA SER A 259 2.40 6.56 -0.59
C SER A 259 2.51 7.67 0.46
N GLY A 260 3.72 8.22 0.62
CA GLY A 260 3.97 9.39 1.46
C GLY A 260 3.93 9.15 2.97
N VAL A 261 3.93 7.89 3.42
CA VAL A 261 4.08 7.54 4.84
C VAL A 261 5.42 6.86 5.09
N ARG A 262 5.98 7.10 6.28
CA ARG A 262 7.24 6.50 6.75
C ARG A 262 7.01 5.46 7.86
N TRP A 263 5.76 5.22 8.23
CA TRP A 263 5.38 4.34 9.31
C TRP A 263 4.65 3.11 8.77
N MET A 264 4.58 2.09 9.63
CA MET A 264 3.83 0.87 9.42
C MET A 264 2.89 0.60 10.59
N LEU A 265 1.78 -0.08 10.32
CA LEU A 265 0.80 -0.49 11.32
C LEU A 265 0.26 -1.88 10.97
N THR A 266 0.38 -2.80 11.93
CA THR A 266 -0.28 -4.11 11.88
C THR A 266 -1.10 -4.25 13.15
N GLN A 267 -2.40 -4.02 13.01
CA GLN A 267 -3.37 -4.11 14.09
C GLN A 267 -4.58 -4.83 13.57
#